data_AF-Q2SEV3-F1
#
_entry.id   AF-Q2SEV3-F1
#
_cell.length_a   1.000
_cell.length_b   1.000
_cell.length_c   1.000
_cell.angle_alpha   90.00
_cell.angle_beta   90.00
_cell.angle_gamma   90.00
#
_symmetry.space_group_name_H-M   'P 1'
#
loop_
_entity.id
_entity.type
_entity.pdbx_description
1 polymer ?
#
loop_
_entity_poly.entity_id
_entity_poly.type
_entity_poly.pdbx_seq_one_letter_code
_entity_poly.pdbx_strand_id
1 'polypeptide(L)'
;MKNGGFNLNWFKIDKANAVGGRYRIQNQWRADQYLHMENGGLQSGAIESGWWSAQWDFEPVGDYVRICNRWRVNACLNIENGGLQANAVEAGWHSAQWSLEAVEGRTDLYRIKNRWKPDQYLHIENGSVEAGAIQDGWLSARWKLTQAD
;
A
#
# COMPACT_ATOMS: atom_id res chain seq x y z
N MET A 1 41.90 -17.34 -32.71
CA MET A 1 40.72 -18.19 -32.51
C MET A 1 40.23 -18.01 -31.09
N LYS A 2 38.98 -17.53 -30.94
CA LYS A 2 37.97 -17.79 -29.87
C LYS A 2 38.44 -17.67 -28.39
N ASN A 3 37.81 -16.96 -27.46
CA ASN A 3 36.50 -16.31 -27.29
C ASN A 3 36.71 -15.25 -26.18
N GLY A 4 36.11 -14.05 -26.18
CA GLY A 4 34.67 -13.84 -26.30
C GLY A 4 33.94 -14.19 -24.98
N GLY A 5 34.44 -13.73 -23.83
CA GLY A 5 33.76 -13.86 -22.54
C GLY A 5 32.81 -12.68 -22.32
N PHE A 6 31.60 -12.77 -22.87
CA PHE A 6 30.50 -11.86 -22.58
C PHE A 6 30.18 -11.90 -21.08
N ASN A 7 30.34 -10.79 -20.38
CA ASN A 7 29.83 -10.63 -19.02
C ASN A 7 28.35 -10.22 -19.12
N LEU A 8 27.48 -11.22 -19.11
CA LEU A 8 26.03 -11.02 -19.10
C LEU A 8 25.47 -11.33 -17.71
N ASN A 9 25.00 -10.26 -17.08
CA ASN A 9 23.76 -10.17 -16.30
C ASN A 9 23.57 -11.08 -15.07
N TRP A 10 23.32 -10.42 -13.95
CA TRP A 10 21.92 -10.35 -13.49
C TRP A 10 21.70 -9.04 -12.75
N PHE A 11 21.05 -8.06 -13.38
CA PHE A 11 20.22 -7.14 -12.62
C PHE A 11 19.35 -8.03 -11.75
N LYS A 12 19.50 -7.96 -10.43
CA LYS A 12 18.43 -8.42 -9.56
C LYS A 12 17.22 -7.58 -9.96
N ILE A 13 16.39 -8.17 -10.82
CA ILE A 13 14.99 -7.83 -10.87
C ILE A 13 14.57 -8.14 -9.45
N ASP A 14 14.52 -7.11 -8.61
CA ASP A 14 13.90 -7.19 -7.30
C ASP A 14 12.44 -7.51 -7.61
N LYS A 15 12.16 -8.82 -7.75
CA LYS A 15 10.81 -9.37 -7.59
C LYS A 15 10.34 -8.78 -6.29
N ALA A 16 9.36 -7.88 -6.39
CA ALA A 16 8.88 -7.03 -5.31
C ALA A 16 8.88 -7.83 -4.00
N ASN A 17 9.91 -7.61 -3.18
CA ASN A 17 9.98 -8.22 -1.86
C ASN A 17 8.72 -7.70 -1.16
N ALA A 18 7.81 -8.61 -0.81
CA ALA A 18 6.68 -8.27 0.02
C ALA A 18 7.22 -7.45 1.18
N VAL A 19 6.83 -6.17 1.22
CA VAL A 19 7.38 -5.16 2.13
C VAL A 19 6.80 -5.47 3.50
N GLY A 20 7.31 -6.51 4.14
CA GLY A 20 6.92 -6.90 5.48
C GLY A 20 7.32 -5.80 6.47
N GLY A 21 6.58 -5.72 7.57
CA GLY A 21 6.86 -4.79 8.65
C GLY A 21 5.77 -3.74 8.82
N ARG A 22 6.06 -2.71 9.59
CA ARG A 22 5.08 -1.70 9.98
C ARG A 22 5.42 -0.36 9.38
N TYR A 23 4.40 0.31 8.84
CA TYR A 23 4.58 1.54 8.09
C TYR A 23 3.50 2.57 8.40
N ARG A 24 3.88 3.83 8.19
CA ARG A 24 2.95 4.93 7.90
C ARG A 24 2.82 5.08 6.39
N ILE A 25 1.59 5.33 5.96
CA ILE A 25 1.25 5.44 4.55
C ILE A 25 0.84 6.89 4.29
N GLN A 26 1.71 7.67 3.65
CA GLN A 26 1.55 9.10 3.40
C GLN A 26 1.24 9.35 1.93
N ASN A 27 0.27 10.20 1.63
CA ASN A 27 -0.05 10.54 0.25
C ASN A 27 1.01 11.47 -0.36
N GLN A 28 1.37 11.24 -1.62
CA GLN A 28 2.33 12.10 -2.32
C GLN A 28 1.72 13.46 -2.69
N TRP A 29 0.45 13.52 -3.10
CA TRP A 29 -0.18 14.76 -3.54
C TRP A 29 -0.36 15.76 -2.38
N ARG A 30 -0.67 15.24 -1.19
CA ARG A 30 -0.92 16.04 0.02
C ARG A 30 -0.14 15.45 1.19
N ALA A 31 0.93 16.13 1.59
CA ALA A 31 1.88 15.63 2.58
C ALA A 31 1.30 15.55 4.01
N ASP A 32 0.20 16.24 4.29
CA ASP A 32 -0.55 16.15 5.55
C ASP A 32 -1.51 14.95 5.58
N GLN A 33 -1.68 14.20 4.48
CA GLN A 33 -2.62 13.10 4.40
C GLN A 33 -1.93 11.76 4.65
N TYR A 34 -2.16 11.19 5.83
CA TYR A 34 -1.74 9.84 6.20
C TYR A 34 -2.96 8.97 6.41
N LEU A 35 -2.89 7.68 6.06
CA LEU A 35 -3.96 6.74 6.44
C LEU A 35 -3.97 6.50 7.94
N HIS A 36 -5.14 6.61 8.56
CA HIS A 36 -5.33 6.34 9.98
C HIS A 36 -6.77 5.92 10.32
N MET A 37 -6.96 5.44 11.56
CA MET A 37 -8.26 5.02 12.11
C MET A 37 -8.64 5.70 13.44
N GLU A 38 -8.09 6.88 13.70
CA GLU A 38 -8.22 7.58 15.00
C GLU A 38 -9.69 7.78 15.40
N ASN A 39 -10.53 8.25 14.47
CA ASN A 39 -11.93 8.60 14.72
C ASN A 39 -12.91 7.41 14.52
N GLY A 40 -12.43 6.17 14.58
CA GLY A 40 -13.26 4.97 14.52
C GLY A 40 -13.45 4.37 13.12
N GLY A 41 -13.27 5.15 12.05
CA GLY A 41 -13.31 4.69 10.67
C GLY A 41 -11.97 4.90 9.95
N LEU A 42 -11.80 4.22 8.81
CA LEU A 42 -10.69 4.47 7.89
C LEU A 42 -10.81 5.87 7.30
N GLN A 43 -9.73 6.65 7.37
CA GLN A 43 -9.67 8.01 6.84
C GLN A 43 -8.22 8.37 6.45
N SER A 44 -8.08 9.49 5.73
CA SER A 44 -6.80 10.16 5.54
C SER A 44 -6.81 11.53 6.21
N GLY A 45 -5.69 11.92 6.80
CA GLY A 45 -5.56 13.21 7.47
C GLY A 45 -4.25 13.38 8.20
N ALA A 46 -4.14 14.51 8.90
CA ALA A 46 -3.00 14.81 9.75
C ALA A 46 -2.95 13.82 10.93
N ILE A 47 -1.74 13.45 11.33
CA ILE A 47 -1.48 12.51 12.41
C ILE A 47 -0.45 13.09 13.37
N GLU A 48 -0.47 12.63 14.61
CA GLU A 48 0.63 12.90 15.56
C GLU A 48 1.63 11.74 15.57
N SER A 49 2.86 12.02 16.01
CA SER A 49 3.94 11.02 16.05
C SER A 49 3.61 9.81 16.92
N GLY A 50 2.76 9.94 17.94
CA GLY A 50 2.37 8.84 18.84
C GLY A 50 1.21 7.96 18.33
N TRP A 51 0.53 8.33 17.25
CA TRP A 51 -0.71 7.65 16.86
C TRP A 51 -0.47 6.25 16.31
N TRP A 52 -0.81 5.23 17.10
CA TRP A 52 -0.83 3.83 16.64
C TRP A 52 -1.93 3.58 15.61
N SER A 53 -3.00 4.38 15.62
CA SER A 53 -4.07 4.35 14.63
C SER A 53 -3.59 4.67 13.21
N ALA A 54 -2.43 5.32 13.08
CA ALA A 54 -1.79 5.67 11.80
C ALA A 54 -0.68 4.68 11.38
N GLN A 55 -0.52 3.57 12.11
CA GLN A 55 0.50 2.57 11.82
C GLN A 55 -0.16 1.29 11.30
N TRP A 56 0.41 0.76 10.23
CA TRP A 56 -0.15 -0.36 9.48
C TRP A 56 0.90 -1.46 9.33
N ASP A 57 0.55 -2.66 9.79
CA ASP A 57 1.31 -3.88 9.59
C ASP A 57 1.05 -4.39 8.16
N PHE A 58 2.12 -4.53 7.40
CA PHE A 58 2.12 -5.13 6.07
C PHE A 58 2.49 -6.60 6.25
N GLU A 59 1.48 -7.46 6.15
CA GLU A 59 1.58 -8.89 6.38
C GLU A 59 1.67 -9.63 5.03
N PRO A 60 2.82 -10.23 4.67
CA PRO A 60 2.97 -10.95 3.41
C PRO A 60 2.02 -12.15 3.27
N VAL A 61 1.39 -12.29 2.11
CA VAL A 61 0.55 -13.44 1.71
C VAL A 61 0.88 -13.79 0.25
N GLY A 62 1.87 -14.67 0.06
CA GLY A 62 2.43 -14.95 -1.27
C GLY A 62 3.09 -13.70 -1.86
N ASP A 63 2.69 -13.33 -3.09
CA ASP A 63 3.17 -12.12 -3.78
C ASP A 63 2.39 -10.84 -3.40
N TYR A 64 1.46 -10.94 -2.43
CA TYR A 64 0.61 -9.85 -1.99
C TYR A 64 0.86 -9.51 -0.51
N VAL A 65 0.26 -8.43 -0.04
CA VAL A 65 0.23 -8.06 1.38
C VAL A 65 -1.20 -7.84 1.86
N ARG A 66 -1.47 -8.17 3.12
CA ARG A 66 -2.58 -7.56 3.87
C ARG A 66 -2.03 -6.34 4.59
N ILE A 67 -2.82 -5.27 4.66
CA ILE A 67 -2.44 -4.01 5.30
C ILE A 67 -3.38 -3.84 6.49
N CYS A 68 -2.88 -4.10 7.69
CA CYS A 68 -3.69 -4.23 8.91
C CYS A 68 -3.31 -3.17 9.94
N ASN A 69 -4.29 -2.59 10.62
CA ASN A 69 -4.04 -1.50 11.57
C ASN A 69 -3.40 -2.03 12.87
N ARG A 70 -2.35 -1.36 13.36
CA ARG A 70 -1.70 -1.73 14.63
C ARG A 70 -2.64 -1.57 15.83
N TRP A 71 -3.40 -0.48 15.89
CA TRP A 71 -4.23 -0.17 17.05
C TRP A 71 -5.51 -0.99 17.08
N ARG A 72 -6.20 -1.12 15.93
CA ARG A 72 -7.39 -1.95 15.78
C ARG A 72 -6.98 -3.30 15.22
N VAL A 73 -6.55 -4.19 16.13
CA VAL A 73 -6.12 -5.55 15.80
C VAL A 73 -7.14 -6.23 14.88
N ASN A 74 -6.65 -6.85 13.80
CA ASN A 74 -7.42 -7.48 12.71
C ASN A 74 -8.16 -6.53 11.75
N ALA A 75 -8.14 -5.21 11.94
CA ALA A 75 -8.75 -4.29 10.98
C ALA A 75 -7.82 -4.11 9.76
N CYS A 76 -8.10 -4.81 8.67
CA CYS A 76 -7.30 -4.78 7.45
C CYS A 76 -8.03 -4.08 6.30
N LEU A 77 -7.27 -3.36 5.48
CA LEU A 77 -7.78 -2.71 4.27
C LEU A 77 -8.39 -3.76 3.33
N ASN A 78 -9.63 -3.54 2.92
CA ASN A 78 -10.32 -4.40 1.94
C ASN A 78 -11.41 -3.64 1.18
N ILE A 79 -11.92 -4.27 0.13
CA ILE A 79 -13.02 -3.75 -0.71
C ILE A 79 -14.20 -4.74 -0.84
N GLU A 80 -14.35 -5.66 0.11
CA GLU A 80 -15.32 -6.77 0.02
C GLU A 80 -16.74 -6.29 -0.30
N ASN A 81 -17.16 -5.20 0.36
CA ASN A 81 -18.51 -4.63 0.25
C ASN A 81 -18.61 -3.49 -0.78
N GLY A 82 -17.72 -3.44 -1.77
CA GLY A 82 -17.77 -2.50 -2.90
C GLY A 82 -17.08 -1.15 -2.68
N GLY A 83 -16.83 -0.75 -1.43
CA GLY A 83 -16.02 0.43 -1.08
C GLY A 83 -14.81 0.06 -0.22
N LEU A 84 -13.81 0.94 -0.22
CA LEU A 84 -12.65 0.79 0.66
C LEU A 84 -13.06 0.90 2.13
N GLN A 85 -12.64 -0.08 2.93
CA GLN A 85 -12.89 -0.14 4.36
C GLN A 85 -11.71 -0.78 5.09
N ALA A 86 -11.69 -0.66 6.42
CA ALA A 86 -10.75 -1.35 7.30
C ALA A 86 -11.50 -2.02 8.45
N ASN A 87 -11.61 -3.35 8.40
CA ASN A 87 -12.33 -4.17 9.38
C ASN A 87 -11.79 -5.60 9.38
N ALA A 88 -12.40 -6.48 10.17
CA ALA A 88 -12.00 -7.88 10.23
C ALA A 88 -12.14 -8.56 8.86
N VAL A 89 -11.11 -9.31 8.46
CA VAL A 89 -11.05 -10.06 7.19
C VAL A 89 -10.67 -11.51 7.43
N GLU A 90 -11.11 -12.41 6.55
CA GLU A 90 -10.71 -13.82 6.60
C GLU A 90 -9.43 -14.07 5.77
N ALA A 91 -8.68 -15.12 6.12
CA ALA A 91 -7.37 -15.42 5.51
C ALA A 91 -7.42 -15.64 3.98
N GLY A 92 -8.59 -15.98 3.42
CA GLY A 92 -8.78 -16.23 1.99
C GLY A 92 -9.24 -15.02 1.17
N TRP A 93 -9.62 -13.90 1.80
CA TRP A 93 -10.26 -12.80 1.09
C TRP A 93 -9.27 -12.08 0.16
N HIS A 94 -9.43 -12.27 -1.14
CA HIS A 94 -8.63 -11.56 -2.15
C HIS A 94 -8.93 -10.06 -2.16
N SER A 95 -10.11 -9.64 -1.70
CA SER A 95 -10.47 -8.23 -1.54
C SER A 95 -9.61 -7.52 -0.49
N ALA A 96 -8.98 -8.26 0.43
CA ALA A 96 -8.11 -7.77 1.49
C ALA A 96 -6.61 -7.88 1.15
N GLN A 97 -6.28 -8.30 -0.07
CA GLN A 97 -4.91 -8.51 -0.52
C GLN A 97 -4.53 -7.46 -1.56
N TRP A 98 -3.33 -6.90 -1.41
CA TRP A 98 -2.86 -5.77 -2.19
C TRP A 98 -1.48 -6.03 -2.77
N SER A 99 -1.26 -5.54 -3.99
CA SER A 99 0.06 -5.47 -4.62
C SER A 99 0.64 -4.07 -4.43
N LEU A 100 1.95 -3.99 -4.20
CA LEU A 100 2.69 -2.74 -4.13
C LEU A 100 3.45 -2.56 -5.44
N GLU A 101 2.97 -1.66 -6.28
CA GLU A 101 3.62 -1.33 -7.56
C GLU A 101 4.53 -0.13 -7.34
N ALA A 102 5.85 -0.32 -7.44
CA ALA A 102 6.81 0.77 -7.29
C ALA A 102 6.60 1.83 -8.39
N VAL A 103 6.66 3.11 -8.02
CA VAL A 103 6.61 4.22 -8.97
C VAL A 103 7.98 4.35 -9.62
N GLU A 104 8.04 4.28 -10.95
CA GLU A 104 9.30 4.38 -11.69
C GLU A 104 10.10 5.64 -11.32
N GLY A 105 11.40 5.48 -11.09
CA GLY A 105 12.30 6.55 -10.68
C GLY A 105 12.15 7.03 -9.23
N ARG A 106 11.31 6.38 -8.42
CA ARG A 106 11.06 6.75 -7.01
C ARG A 106 11.18 5.53 -6.10
N THR A 107 12.14 5.55 -5.19
CA THR A 107 12.47 4.39 -4.34
C THR A 107 11.56 4.21 -3.14
N ASP A 108 10.80 5.24 -2.76
CA ASP A 108 9.95 5.26 -1.57
C ASP A 108 8.45 5.36 -1.86
N LEU A 109 8.06 5.34 -3.15
CA LEU A 109 6.69 5.55 -3.58
C LEU A 109 6.09 4.33 -4.27
N TYR A 110 4.85 4.04 -3.90
CA TYR A 110 4.10 2.89 -4.40
C TYR A 110 2.69 3.30 -4.80
N ARG A 111 2.14 2.59 -5.79
CA ARG A 111 0.70 2.44 -5.96
C ARG A 111 0.26 1.17 -5.24
N ILE A 112 -0.87 1.23 -4.55
CA ILE A 112 -1.40 0.11 -3.77
C ILE A 112 -2.65 -0.41 -4.51
N LYS A 113 -2.52 -1.58 -5.12
CA LYS A 113 -3.50 -2.15 -6.06
C LYS A 113 -4.19 -3.35 -5.46
N ASN A 114 -5.52 -3.43 -5.60
CA ASN A 114 -6.26 -4.55 -5.07
C ASN A 114 -6.08 -5.83 -5.91
N ARG A 115 -5.93 -6.99 -5.25
CA ARG A 115 -5.82 -8.29 -5.92
C ARG A 115 -7.13 -8.73 -6.58
N TRP A 116 -8.26 -8.55 -5.89
CA TRP A 116 -9.56 -9.05 -6.36
C TRP A 116 -10.09 -8.26 -7.56
N LYS A 117 -9.91 -6.93 -7.53
CA LYS A 117 -10.28 -6.02 -8.62
C LYS A 117 -9.05 -5.22 -9.06
N PRO A 118 -8.32 -5.65 -10.11
CA PRO A 118 -7.03 -5.08 -10.47
C PRO A 118 -7.10 -3.68 -11.10
N ASP A 119 -8.29 -3.17 -11.36
CA ASP A 119 -8.56 -1.78 -11.73
C ASP A 119 -8.67 -0.85 -10.50
N GLN A 120 -8.67 -1.40 -9.28
CA GLN A 120 -8.89 -0.64 -8.04
C GLN A 120 -7.56 -0.36 -7.32
N TYR A 121 -7.27 0.93 -7.14
CA TYR A 121 -6.09 1.43 -6.44
C TYR A 121 -6.49 2.36 -5.31
N LEU A 122 -5.69 2.36 -4.25
CA LEU A 122 -5.84 3.33 -3.16
C LEU A 122 -5.53 4.76 -3.66
N HIS A 123 -6.43 5.71 -3.45
CA HIS A 123 -6.21 7.13 -3.77
C HIS A 123 -7.02 8.09 -2.88
N ILE A 124 -6.74 9.39 -3.02
CA ILE A 124 -7.50 10.48 -2.38
C ILE A 124 -8.00 11.53 -3.39
N GLU A 125 -8.15 11.17 -4.66
CA GLU A 125 -8.52 12.12 -5.73
C GLU A 125 -9.78 12.93 -5.38
N ASN A 126 -10.81 12.28 -4.83
CA ASN A 126 -12.06 12.93 -4.44
C ASN A 126 -12.07 13.51 -3.00
N GLY A 127 -10.89 13.65 -2.38
CA GLY A 127 -10.71 14.28 -1.07
C GLY A 127 -10.72 13.33 0.12
N SER A 128 -11.43 12.20 0.04
CA SER A 128 -11.36 11.10 1.02
C SER A 128 -10.57 9.92 0.47
N VAL A 129 -9.98 9.12 1.36
CA VAL A 129 -9.34 7.87 0.95
C VAL A 129 -10.36 6.87 0.40
N GLU A 130 -10.09 6.33 -0.77
CA GLU A 130 -10.95 5.40 -1.49
C GLU A 130 -10.13 4.40 -2.32
N ALA A 131 -10.82 3.39 -2.85
CA ALA A 131 -10.27 2.49 -3.86
C ALA A 131 -11.05 2.69 -5.15
N GLY A 132 -10.34 2.92 -6.26
CA GLY A 132 -10.94 3.27 -7.53
C GLY A 132 -9.97 3.17 -8.70
N ALA A 133 -10.50 3.39 -9.90
CA ALA A 133 -9.69 3.51 -11.11
C ALA A 133 -8.87 4.81 -11.06
N ILE A 134 -7.62 4.74 -11.53
CA ILE A 134 -6.69 5.87 -11.52
C ILE A 134 -6.12 6.12 -12.92
N GLN A 135 -5.59 7.32 -13.14
CA GLN A 135 -4.77 7.62 -14.30
C GLN A 135 -3.29 7.60 -13.92
N ASP A 136 -2.40 7.38 -14.89
CA ASP A 136 -0.97 7.19 -14.59
C ASP A 136 -0.30 8.40 -13.92
N GLY A 137 -0.75 9.60 -14.28
CA GLY A 137 -0.24 10.86 -13.73
C GLY A 137 -0.67 11.15 -12.29
N TRP A 138 -1.65 10.43 -11.73
CA TRP A 138 -2.27 10.80 -10.47
C TRP A 138 -1.29 10.66 -9.30
N LEU A 139 -0.95 11.81 -8.70
CA LEU A 139 -0.16 11.87 -7.47
C LEU A 139 -0.98 11.45 -6.25
N SER A 140 -2.30 11.61 -6.32
CA SER A 140 -3.26 11.21 -5.30
C SER A 140 -3.32 9.69 -5.08
N ALA A 141 -2.81 8.90 -6.04
CA ALA A 141 -2.72 7.45 -5.98
C ALA A 141 -1.32 6.92 -5.62
N ARG A 142 -0.38 7.82 -5.27
CA ARG A 142 1.00 7.47 -4.95
C ARG A 142 1.23 7.67 -3.46
N TRP A 143 1.79 6.65 -2.82
CA TRP A 143 1.90 6.57 -1.39
C TRP A 143 3.34 6.34 -0.98
N LYS A 144 3.84 7.19 -0.09
CA LYS A 144 5.12 7.01 0.57
C LYS A 144 4.95 6.10 1.76
N LEU A 145 5.78 5.05 1.82
CA LEU A 145 5.83 4.13 2.95
C LEU A 145 7.02 4.51 3.84
N THR A 146 6.74 4.91 5.08
CA THR A 146 7.77 5.23 6.07
C THR A 146 7.69 4.22 7.20
N GLN A 147 8.79 3.54 7.50
CA GLN A 147 8.82 2.52 8.55
C GLN A 147 8.44 3.13 9.91
N ALA A 148 7.71 2.36 10.70
CA ALA A 148 7.29 2.70 12.06
C ALA A 148 7.66 1.57 13.03
N ASP A 149 7.81 1.91 14.30
CA ASP A 149 8.24 1.00 15.37
C ASP A 149 7.16 0.01 15.82
#